data_AF-A0A4V5LSU5-F1
#
_entry.id   AF-A0A4V5LSU5-F1
#
_cell.length_a   1.000
_cell.length_b   1.000
_cell.length_c   1.000
_cell.angle_alpha   90.00
_cell.angle_beta   90.00
_cell.angle_gamma   90.00
#
_symmetry.space_group_name_H-M   'P 1'
#
loop_
_entity.id
_entity.type
_entity.pdbx_description
1 polymer ?
#
loop_
_entity_poly.entity_id
_entity_poly.type
_entity_poly.pdbx_seq_one_letter_code
_entity_poly.pdbx_strand_id
1 'polypeptide(L)'
;MSRFGDWLLMLTAAGVMVWWLIRWFDRWLHEPPGAKLRRLAQAGGVEPDEAVSLLQEHGYEVLSGKHRVPLGVVVDEGPVQPTRLYFDYLASKDDKYYLVKLERARQPMDWTASGLRERLLVYALLFPDCEGLIVANPKDKLLRTVRFQLEDGDE
;
A
#
# COMPACT_ATOMS: atom_id res chain seq x y z
N MET A 1 28.15 12.09 -50.68
CA MET A 1 26.73 12.20 -50.27
C MET A 1 26.30 11.19 -49.21
N SER A 2 27.15 10.24 -48.78
CA SER A 2 26.83 9.25 -47.72
C SER A 2 26.89 9.80 -46.28
N ARG A 3 27.87 10.65 -45.95
CA ARG A 3 28.06 11.18 -44.58
C ARG A 3 26.89 12.03 -44.05
N PHE A 4 26.16 12.71 -44.93
CA PHE A 4 25.00 13.51 -44.54
C PHE A 4 23.81 12.62 -44.16
N GLY A 5 23.62 11.49 -44.85
CA GLY A 5 22.60 10.49 -44.51
C GLY A 5 22.90 9.81 -43.19
N ASP A 6 24.16 9.44 -42.95
CA ASP A 6 24.58 8.80 -41.70
C ASP A 6 24.42 9.72 -40.48
N TRP A 7 24.73 11.01 -40.63
CA TRP A 7 24.56 11.98 -39.55
C TRP A 7 23.08 12.24 -39.23
N LEU A 8 22.22 12.34 -40.26
CA LEU A 8 20.78 12.49 -40.09
C LEU A 8 20.16 11.25 -39.42
N LEU A 9 20.62 10.06 -39.79
CA LEU A 9 20.20 8.79 -39.20
C LEU A 9 20.62 8.68 -37.73
N MET A 10 21.86 9.08 -37.40
CA MET A 10 22.34 9.11 -36.02
C MET A 10 21.53 10.09 -35.16
N LEU A 11 21.17 11.27 -35.70
CA LEU A 11 20.41 12.28 -34.97
C LEU A 11 18.97 11.81 -34.70
N THR A 12 18.33 11.16 -35.67
CA THR A 12 17.00 10.57 -35.50
C THR A 12 17.02 9.41 -34.51
N ALA A 13 18.00 8.50 -34.60
CA ALA A 13 18.14 7.40 -33.66
C ALA A 13 18.38 7.89 -32.23
N ALA A 14 19.26 8.89 -32.04
CA ALA A 14 19.51 9.50 -30.73
C ALA A 14 18.26 10.19 -30.17
N GLY A 15 17.50 10.90 -31.00
CA GLY A 15 16.23 11.53 -30.60
C GLY A 15 15.19 10.51 -30.14
N VAL A 16 15.03 9.41 -30.88
CA VAL A 16 14.13 8.30 -30.49
C VAL A 16 14.60 7.66 -29.20
N MET A 17 15.90 7.42 -29.03
CA MET A 17 16.47 6.81 -27.83
C MET A 17 16.27 7.70 -26.59
N VAL A 18 16.50 9.01 -26.70
CA VAL A 18 16.25 9.97 -25.61
C VAL A 18 14.76 10.04 -25.28
N TRP A 19 13.87 10.08 -26.29
CA TRP A 19 12.44 10.03 -26.06
C TRP A 19 12.00 8.74 -25.35
N TRP A 20 12.58 7.61 -25.73
CA TRP A 20 12.34 6.31 -25.09
C TRP A 20 12.83 6.27 -23.64
N LEU A 21 14.02 6.80 -23.38
CA LEU A 21 14.59 6.92 -22.04
C LEU A 21 13.76 7.84 -21.15
N ILE A 22 13.36 9.02 -21.66
CA ILE A 22 12.47 9.93 -20.94
C ILE A 22 11.17 9.21 -20.62
N ARG A 23 10.52 8.56 -21.60
CA ARG A 23 9.25 7.87 -21.38
C ARG A 23 9.36 6.67 -20.42
N TRP A 24 10.48 5.96 -20.43
CA TRP A 24 10.74 4.86 -19.50
C TRP A 24 10.99 5.38 -18.08
N PHE A 25 11.79 6.44 -17.96
CA PHE A 25 12.09 7.11 -16.70
C PHE A 25 10.85 7.79 -16.10
N ASP A 26 10.02 8.40 -16.94
CA ASP A 26 8.80 9.09 -16.51
C ASP A 26 7.75 8.10 -16.00
N ARG A 27 7.65 6.92 -16.64
CA ARG A 27 6.85 5.79 -16.13
C ARG A 27 7.40 5.22 -14.82
N TRP A 28 8.70 5.34 -14.58
CA TRP A 28 9.33 4.95 -13.31
C TRP A 28 9.18 6.01 -12.22
N LEU A 29 9.09 7.30 -12.60
CA LEU A 29 9.01 8.42 -11.67
C LEU A 29 7.59 8.84 -11.26
N HIS A 30 6.58 8.59 -12.10
CA HIS A 30 5.26 9.22 -11.93
C HIS A 30 4.40 8.69 -10.76
N GLU A 31 4.78 7.59 -10.10
CA GLU A 31 4.29 7.23 -8.77
C GLU A 31 5.42 6.51 -8.02
N PRO A 32 6.31 7.19 -7.28
CA PRO A 32 7.33 6.47 -6.53
C PRO A 32 6.61 5.53 -5.55
N PRO A 33 6.95 4.22 -5.53
CA PRO A 33 6.29 3.24 -4.67
C PRO A 33 6.09 3.79 -3.26
N GLY A 34 4.87 3.73 -2.74
CA GLY A 34 4.53 4.26 -1.43
C GLY A 34 4.32 5.78 -1.36
N ALA A 35 4.19 6.51 -2.46
CA ALA A 35 3.82 7.94 -2.43
C ALA A 35 2.51 8.19 -1.67
N LYS A 36 1.51 7.33 -1.90
CA LYS A 36 0.23 7.35 -1.19
C LYS A 36 0.42 7.11 0.32
N LEU A 37 1.25 6.15 0.68
CA LEU A 37 1.54 5.81 2.08
C LEU A 37 2.34 6.92 2.77
N ARG A 38 3.30 7.53 2.09
CA ARG A 38 4.04 8.71 2.58
C ARG A 38 3.13 9.89 2.87
N ARG A 39 2.14 10.17 2.00
CA ARG A 39 1.13 11.19 2.27
C ARG A 39 0.28 10.86 3.49
N LEU A 40 -0.12 9.60 3.64
CA LEU A 40 -0.90 9.14 4.80
C LEU A 40 -0.10 9.21 6.10
N ALA A 41 1.19 8.86 6.07
CA ALA A 41 2.11 8.99 7.19
C ALA A 41 2.21 10.43 7.68
N GLN A 42 2.24 11.41 6.77
CA GLN A 42 2.35 12.83 7.12
C GLN A 42 1.02 13.45 7.58
N ALA A 43 -0.12 12.80 7.32
CA ALA A 43 -1.43 13.41 7.50
C ALA A 43 -2.04 13.27 8.90
N GLY A 44 -1.46 12.46 9.79
CA GLY A 44 -2.08 12.10 11.07
C GLY A 44 -1.13 12.19 12.25
N GLY A 45 -1.61 12.77 13.35
CA GLY A 45 -0.97 12.60 14.66
C GLY A 45 -1.18 11.17 15.18
N VAL A 46 -0.22 10.68 15.96
CA VAL A 46 -0.32 9.40 16.67
C VAL A 46 -0.57 9.71 18.13
N GLU A 47 -1.73 9.30 18.64
CA GLU A 47 -2.00 9.33 20.08
C GLU A 47 -1.34 8.12 20.73
N PRO A 48 -0.58 8.31 21.83
CA PRO A 48 0.03 7.20 22.54
C PRO A 48 -1.05 6.34 23.22
N ASP A 49 -1.04 5.04 22.92
CA ASP A 49 -1.90 4.05 23.54
C ASP A 49 -1.18 2.69 23.68
N GLU A 50 -1.89 1.69 24.24
CA GLU A 50 -1.36 0.33 24.42
C GLU A 50 -0.98 -0.34 23.11
N ALA A 51 -1.69 -0.06 22.01
CA ALA A 51 -1.39 -0.63 20.71
C ALA A 51 -0.13 -0.02 20.11
N VAL A 52 0.04 1.30 20.22
CA VAL A 52 1.25 2.00 19.79
C VAL A 52 2.46 1.49 20.57
N SER A 53 2.31 1.32 21.88
CA SER A 53 3.37 0.76 22.74
C SER A 53 3.74 -0.66 22.31
N LEU A 54 2.75 -1.52 22.08
CA LEU A 54 2.97 -2.89 21.61
C LEU A 54 3.71 -2.94 20.25
N LEU A 55 3.34 -2.07 19.31
CA LEU A 55 3.99 -1.95 18.00
C LEU A 55 5.46 -1.52 18.17
N GLN A 56 5.71 -0.50 19.00
CA GLN A 56 7.05 0.02 19.27
C GLN A 56 7.94 -1.03 19.96
N GLU A 57 7.41 -1.78 20.93
CA GLU A 57 8.11 -2.90 21.59
C GLU A 57 8.57 -3.97 20.59
N HIS A 58 7.86 -4.15 19.47
CA HIS A 58 8.22 -5.07 18.39
C HIS A 58 9.06 -4.43 17.28
N GLY A 59 9.53 -3.20 17.49
CA GLY A 59 10.42 -2.47 16.59
C GLY A 59 9.71 -1.79 15.42
N TYR A 60 8.40 -1.52 15.52
CA TYR A 60 7.68 -0.73 14.53
C TYR A 60 7.64 0.74 14.94
N GLU A 61 7.87 1.63 13.98
CA GLU A 61 7.57 3.04 14.11
C GLU A 61 6.12 3.29 13.68
N VAL A 62 5.29 3.82 14.57
CA VAL A 62 3.91 4.18 14.23
C VAL A 62 3.92 5.58 13.60
N LEU A 63 3.57 5.66 12.33
CA LEU A 63 3.67 6.88 11.54
C LEU A 63 2.41 7.73 11.62
N SER A 64 1.24 7.09 11.71
CA SER A 64 -0.03 7.80 11.78
C SER A 64 -1.12 6.91 12.39
N GLY A 65 -2.08 7.55 13.07
CA GLY A 65 -3.21 6.89 13.70
C GLY A 65 -4.31 6.44 12.74
N LYS A 66 -5.55 6.45 13.23
CA LYS A 66 -6.70 5.90 12.50
C LYS A 66 -7.00 6.67 11.23
N HIS A 67 -6.97 5.97 10.11
CA HIS A 67 -7.27 6.54 8.80
C HIS A 67 -8.65 6.13 8.29
N ARG A 68 -9.30 7.07 7.62
CA ARG A 68 -10.55 6.85 6.88
C ARG A 68 -10.26 6.88 5.40
N VAL A 69 -10.57 5.80 4.69
CA VAL A 69 -10.51 5.72 3.23
C VAL A 69 -11.93 5.90 2.68
N PRO A 70 -12.30 7.09 2.17
CA PRO A 70 -13.61 7.29 1.57
C PRO A 70 -13.72 6.54 0.24
N LEU A 71 -14.87 5.94 0.00
CA LEU A 71 -15.19 5.19 -1.23
C LEU A 71 -16.58 5.60 -1.72
N GLY A 72 -16.83 5.46 -3.02
CA GLY A 72 -18.15 5.60 -3.62
C GLY A 72 -18.54 4.29 -4.29
N VAL A 73 -19.80 3.89 -4.14
CA VAL A 73 -20.37 2.73 -4.81
C VAL A 73 -21.50 3.20 -5.71
N VAL A 74 -21.48 2.79 -6.97
CA VAL A 74 -22.56 3.02 -7.93
C VAL A 74 -23.14 1.68 -8.29
N VAL A 75 -24.47 1.58 -8.28
CA VAL A 75 -25.20 0.39 -8.71
C VAL A 75 -25.97 0.79 -9.97
N ASP A 76 -25.67 0.13 -11.09
CA ASP A 76 -26.16 0.46 -12.42
C ASP A 76 -25.95 1.96 -12.75
N GLU A 77 -27.00 2.67 -13.16
CA GLU A 77 -26.99 4.11 -13.44
C GLU A 77 -27.49 4.95 -12.24
N GLY A 78 -27.49 4.36 -11.04
CA GLY A 78 -27.94 5.02 -9.81
C GLY A 78 -27.00 6.10 -9.28
N PRO A 79 -27.42 6.84 -8.25
CA PRO A 79 -26.57 7.84 -7.60
C PRO A 79 -25.37 7.19 -6.88
N VAL A 80 -24.27 7.93 -6.76
CA VAL A 80 -23.09 7.50 -5.99
C VAL A 80 -23.44 7.40 -4.51
N GLN A 81 -23.29 6.20 -3.95
CA GLN A 81 -23.50 5.91 -2.54
C GLN A 81 -22.16 5.96 -1.79
N PRO A 82 -22.00 6.83 -0.77
CA PRO A 82 -20.74 6.92 -0.05
C PRO A 82 -20.58 5.73 0.90
N THR A 83 -19.40 5.12 0.87
CA THR A 83 -18.95 4.15 1.86
C THR A 83 -17.52 4.47 2.30
N ARG A 84 -16.98 3.67 3.22
CA ARG A 84 -15.66 3.93 3.80
C ARG A 84 -15.04 2.68 4.37
N LEU A 85 -13.73 2.59 4.22
CA LEU A 85 -12.89 1.66 4.95
C LEU A 85 -12.09 2.42 6.00
N TYR A 86 -11.56 1.67 6.96
CA TYR A 86 -10.71 2.21 8.01
C TYR A 86 -9.52 1.30 8.19
N PHE A 87 -8.39 1.82 8.61
CA PHE A 87 -7.34 1.05 9.28
C PHE A 87 -6.89 1.84 10.49
N ASP A 88 -6.38 1.15 11.51
CA ASP A 88 -6.21 1.76 12.83
C ASP A 88 -4.87 2.50 12.92
N TYR A 89 -3.80 2.02 12.28
CA TYR A 89 -2.52 2.74 12.18
C TYR A 89 -1.80 2.44 10.86
N LEU A 90 -0.91 3.34 10.46
CA LEU A 90 0.17 3.05 9.52
C LEU A 90 1.47 2.93 10.32
N ALA A 91 2.19 1.84 10.12
CA ALA A 91 3.47 1.59 10.75
C ALA A 91 4.58 1.40 9.72
N SER A 92 5.82 1.63 10.13
CA SER A 92 7.02 1.36 9.36
C SER A 92 7.98 0.49 10.15
N LYS A 93 8.69 -0.40 9.47
CA LYS A 93 9.81 -1.17 10.00
C LYS A 93 10.75 -1.54 8.87
N ASP A 94 12.04 -1.28 9.04
CA ASP A 94 13.08 -1.55 8.05
C ASP A 94 12.75 -0.94 6.66
N ASP A 95 12.34 0.34 6.65
CA ASP A 95 11.92 1.10 5.47
C ASP A 95 10.69 0.53 4.72
N LYS A 96 9.98 -0.42 5.33
CA LYS A 96 8.77 -1.03 4.77
C LYS A 96 7.53 -0.58 5.52
N TYR A 97 6.46 -0.32 4.78
CA TYR A 97 5.18 0.10 5.35
C TYR A 97 4.26 -1.08 5.64
N TYR A 98 3.53 -0.96 6.74
CA TYR A 98 2.53 -1.93 7.19
C TYR A 98 1.25 -1.22 7.61
N LEU A 99 0.10 -1.77 7.18
CA LEU A 99 -1.19 -1.32 7.70
C LEU A 99 -1.52 -2.11 8.96
N VAL A 100 -1.97 -1.42 9.99
CA VAL A 100 -2.33 -2.04 11.27
C VAL A 100 -3.85 -2.08 11.42
N LYS A 101 -4.33 -3.25 11.84
CA LYS A 101 -5.70 -3.49 12.27
C LYS A 101 -5.74 -3.99 13.70
N LEU A 102 -6.53 -3.32 14.54
CA LEU A 102 -6.76 -3.79 15.91
C LEU A 102 -7.81 -4.89 15.92
N GLU A 103 -7.48 -6.01 16.56
CA GLU A 103 -8.45 -7.03 16.91
C GLU A 103 -9.36 -6.52 18.02
N ARG A 104 -10.68 -6.68 17.85
CA ARG A 104 -11.68 -6.21 18.80
C ARG A 104 -12.44 -7.39 19.35
N ALA A 105 -12.67 -7.42 20.67
CA ALA A 105 -13.37 -8.53 21.33
C ALA A 105 -14.76 -8.83 20.75
N ARG A 106 -15.46 -7.81 20.21
CA ARG A 106 -16.78 -7.97 19.58
C ARG A 106 -16.73 -8.48 18.13
N GLN A 107 -15.56 -8.47 17.51
CA GLN A 107 -15.35 -8.92 16.14
C GLN A 107 -13.97 -9.59 16.04
N PRO A 108 -13.81 -10.78 16.66
CA PRO A 108 -12.54 -11.51 16.62
C PRO A 108 -12.16 -11.83 15.17
N MET A 109 -10.86 -11.91 14.89
CA MET A 109 -10.37 -12.26 13.56
C MET A 109 -10.61 -13.74 13.31
N ASP A 110 -11.19 -14.05 12.15
CA ASP A 110 -11.18 -15.43 11.65
C ASP A 110 -9.82 -15.65 10.97
N TRP A 111 -9.04 -16.56 11.55
CA TRP A 111 -7.68 -16.87 11.12
C TRP A 111 -7.63 -17.91 9.98
N THR A 112 -8.77 -18.37 9.47
CA THR A 112 -8.81 -19.14 8.23
C THR A 112 -8.41 -18.27 7.03
N ALA A 113 -7.89 -18.89 5.96
CA ALA A 113 -7.50 -18.16 4.76
C ALA A 113 -8.68 -17.39 4.13
N SER A 114 -9.88 -17.99 4.12
CA SER A 114 -11.12 -17.34 3.68
C SER A 114 -11.50 -16.13 4.53
N GLY A 115 -11.42 -16.26 5.86
CA GLY A 115 -11.73 -15.18 6.80
C GLY A 115 -10.76 -14.01 6.68
N LEU A 116 -9.46 -14.30 6.56
CA LEU A 116 -8.43 -13.29 6.31
C LEU A 116 -8.63 -12.61 4.95
N ARG A 117 -8.93 -13.37 3.90
CA ARG A 117 -9.23 -12.83 2.57
C ARG A 117 -10.38 -11.84 2.61
N GLU A 118 -11.52 -12.22 3.19
CA GLU A 118 -12.71 -11.37 3.23
C GLU A 118 -12.48 -10.06 3.99
N ARG A 119 -11.65 -10.08 5.04
CA ARG A 119 -11.44 -8.91 5.89
C ARG A 119 -10.24 -8.06 5.50
N LEU A 120 -9.16 -8.68 5.03
CA LEU A 120 -7.86 -8.03 4.87
C LEU A 120 -7.44 -7.85 3.40
N LEU A 121 -7.94 -8.67 2.47
CA LEU A 121 -7.52 -8.60 1.06
C LEU A 121 -7.80 -7.23 0.45
N VAL A 122 -8.93 -6.60 0.77
CA VAL A 122 -9.29 -5.28 0.25
C VAL A 122 -8.21 -4.23 0.55
N TYR A 123 -7.56 -4.31 1.70
CA TYR A 123 -6.49 -3.38 2.07
C TYR A 123 -5.20 -3.68 1.32
N ALA A 124 -4.84 -4.96 1.16
CA ALA A 124 -3.70 -5.37 0.35
C ALA A 124 -3.83 -4.88 -1.10
N LEU A 125 -5.04 -4.97 -1.67
CA LEU A 125 -5.32 -4.49 -3.02
C LEU A 125 -5.33 -2.96 -3.15
N LEU A 126 -5.82 -2.23 -2.13
CA LEU A 126 -5.85 -0.77 -2.13
C LEU A 126 -4.49 -0.10 -1.84
N PHE A 127 -3.58 -0.86 -1.22
CA PHE A 127 -2.25 -0.42 -0.80
C PHE A 127 -1.20 -1.48 -1.17
N PRO A 128 -0.94 -1.69 -2.46
CA PRO A 128 -0.01 -2.73 -2.94
C PRO A 128 1.44 -2.49 -2.51
N ASP A 129 1.79 -1.25 -2.16
CA ASP A 129 3.13 -0.88 -1.66
C ASP A 129 3.36 -1.26 -0.19
N CYS A 130 2.37 -1.81 0.51
CA CYS A 130 2.54 -2.32 1.86
C CYS A 130 3.14 -3.72 1.83
N GLU A 131 4.14 -3.95 2.69
CA GLU A 131 4.78 -5.26 2.85
C GLU A 131 3.84 -6.30 3.50
N GLY A 132 2.82 -5.83 4.22
CA GLY A 132 1.80 -6.67 4.81
C GLY A 132 0.85 -5.91 5.72
N LEU A 133 -0.07 -6.68 6.30
CA LEU A 133 -1.02 -6.20 7.29
C LEU A 133 -0.69 -6.77 8.66
N ILE A 134 -0.62 -5.91 9.67
CA ILE A 134 -0.44 -6.31 11.06
C ILE A 134 -1.80 -6.35 11.72
N VAL A 135 -2.19 -7.53 12.21
CA VAL A 135 -3.30 -7.65 13.16
C VAL A 135 -2.72 -7.59 14.56
N ALA A 136 -3.08 -6.54 15.30
CA ALA A 136 -2.59 -6.30 16.64
C ALA A 136 -3.69 -6.53 17.67
N ASN A 137 -3.37 -7.28 18.71
CA ASN A 137 -4.21 -7.50 19.87
C ASN A 137 -3.46 -7.02 21.12
N PRO A 138 -3.70 -5.76 21.56
CA PRO A 138 -3.04 -5.18 22.72
C PRO A 138 -3.31 -5.94 24.02
N LYS A 139 -4.51 -6.51 24.16
CA LYS A 139 -4.92 -7.24 25.37
C LYS A 139 -4.11 -8.51 25.56
N ASP A 140 -3.93 -9.27 24.49
CA ASP A 140 -3.17 -10.51 24.50
C ASP A 140 -1.67 -10.29 24.19
N LYS A 141 -1.26 -9.02 23.95
CA LYS A 141 0.09 -8.61 23.51
C LYS A 141 0.59 -9.39 22.28
N LEU A 142 -0.31 -9.65 21.33
CA LEU A 142 0.00 -10.40 20.12
C LEU A 142 0.01 -9.49 18.90
N LEU A 143 1.04 -9.64 18.07
CA LEU A 143 1.11 -9.08 16.72
C LEU A 143 1.26 -10.21 15.72
N ARG A 144 0.43 -10.22 14.68
CA ARG A 144 0.52 -11.19 13.59
C ARG A 144 0.53 -10.48 12.26
N THR A 145 1.50 -10.82 11.41
CA THR A 145 1.61 -10.24 10.07
C THR A 145 0.94 -11.16 9.06
N VAL A 146 0.03 -10.60 8.28
CA VAL A 146 -0.69 -11.27 7.19
C VAL A 146 -0.16 -10.72 5.87
N ARG A 147 0.25 -11.63 4.98
CA ARG A 147 0.67 -11.33 3.62
C ARG A 147 -0.14 -12.18 2.66
N PHE A 148 -0.59 -11.57 1.56
CA PHE A 148 -1.22 -12.28 0.47
C PHE A 148 -0.17 -12.49 -0.62
N GLN A 149 -0.11 -13.70 -1.15
CA GLN A 149 0.74 -14.07 -2.26
C GLN A 149 -0.17 -14.58 -3.38
N LEU A 150 0.18 -14.25 -4.62
CA LEU A 150 -0.44 -14.86 -5.77
C LEU A 150 0.28 -16.18 -6.01
N GLU A 151 -0.46 -17.27 -6.18
CA GLU A 151 0.13 -18.52 -6.63
C GLU A 151 0.38 -18.41 -8.15
N ASP A 152 1.64 -18.51 -8.55
CA ASP A 152 2.00 -18.75 -9.94
C ASP A 152 1.63 -20.22 -10.21
N GLY A 153 0.52 -20.44 -10.91
CA GLY A 153 -0.15 -21.75 -11.01
C GLY A 153 0.64 -22.84 -11.74
N ASP A 154 1.67 -23.35 -11.09
CA ASP A 154 2.39 -24.58 -11.44
C ASP A 154 2.03 -25.68 -10.43
N GLU A 155 0.84 -26.25 -10.60
CA GLU A 155 0.49 -27.62 -10.15
C GLU A 155 0.21 -28.51 -11.36
#